data_AF-A0A945F5X5-F1
#
_entry.id   AF-A0A945F5X5-F1
#
_cell.length_a   1.000
_cell.length_b   1.000
_cell.length_c   1.000
_cell.angle_alpha   90.00
_cell.angle_beta   90.00
_cell.angle_gamma   90.00
#
_symmetry.space_group_name_H-M   'P 1'
#
loop_
_entity.id
_entity.type
_entity.pdbx_description
1 polymer ?
#
loop_
_entity_poly.entity_id
_entity_poly.type
_entity_poly.pdbx_seq_one_letter_code
_entity_poly.pdbx_strand_id
1 'polypeptide(L)'
;MKVETPTVKIGSVKIGGANPTAIQSMTNTNTEDAKKTASQCIELINTGAELVRITVNSEKAAKAVPEIRKILDDRCCSSTPLIGDFHFNGHTLLEKHPECAKALDKYRINPGNVGFKKNHDENFTKIIKIAIKNRKPVRIGVNSGSLDQELLANLMNKNSKLAKPKSPEDVLIDAMVKSAIDSAKYAEKLGMKQNQIVLSVKMSDVQHTIKAHELLTKKMSKHA
;
A
#
# COMPACT_ATOMS: atom_id res chain seq x y z
N MET A 1 -9.24 5.68 22.66
CA MET A 1 -8.31 4.56 22.96
C MET A 1 -7.74 4.05 21.65
N LYS A 2 -6.48 3.56 21.63
CA LYS A 2 -5.90 2.94 20.41
C LYS A 2 -6.60 1.63 20.11
N VAL A 3 -6.86 1.36 18.84
CA VAL A 3 -7.41 0.09 18.37
C VAL A 3 -6.31 -0.96 18.37
N GLU A 4 -6.57 -2.13 18.97
CA GLU A 4 -5.65 -3.26 18.92
C GLU A 4 -5.56 -3.81 17.49
N THR A 5 -4.33 -3.97 17.01
CA THR A 5 -4.03 -4.51 15.68
C THR A 5 -2.70 -5.27 15.72
N PRO A 6 -2.51 -6.28 14.86
CA PRO A 6 -1.23 -6.98 14.75
C PRO A 6 -0.07 -6.03 14.49
N THR A 7 1.10 -6.33 15.04
CA THR A 7 2.31 -5.54 14.76
C THR A 7 2.92 -5.96 13.42
N VAL A 8 3.01 -5.03 12.48
CA VAL A 8 3.75 -5.18 11.22
C VAL A 8 5.13 -4.58 11.38
N LYS A 9 6.17 -5.39 11.16
CA LYS A 9 7.57 -4.94 11.16
C LYS A 9 7.99 -4.52 9.75
N ILE A 10 8.49 -3.30 9.61
CA ILE A 10 8.98 -2.71 8.37
C ILE A 10 10.40 -2.22 8.63
N GLY A 11 11.41 -2.99 8.23
CA GLY A 11 12.80 -2.72 8.62
C GLY A 11 12.94 -2.63 10.15
N SER A 12 13.42 -1.48 10.64
CA SER A 12 13.53 -1.18 12.07
C SER A 12 12.20 -0.73 12.72
N VAL A 13 11.23 -0.28 11.94
CA VAL A 13 9.98 0.34 12.43
C VAL A 13 8.89 -0.71 12.66
N LYS A 14 8.13 -0.55 13.74
CA LYS A 14 6.97 -1.38 14.07
C LYS A 14 5.71 -0.52 14.02
N ILE A 15 4.72 -0.94 13.25
CA ILE A 15 3.40 -0.30 13.23
C ILE A 15 2.33 -1.28 13.73
N GLY A 16 1.35 -0.79 14.47
CA GLY A 16 0.28 -1.59 15.08
C GLY A 16 -0.19 -0.97 16.38
N GLY A 17 -1.29 -1.48 16.95
CA GLY A 17 -1.99 -0.86 18.08
C GLY A 17 -1.13 -0.66 19.33
N ALA A 18 -0.15 -1.56 19.53
CA ALA A 18 0.80 -1.54 20.64
C ALA A 18 2.03 -0.64 20.42
N ASN A 19 2.16 0.03 19.26
CA ASN A 19 3.33 0.84 18.92
C ASN A 19 2.94 2.33 18.72
N PRO A 20 3.88 3.28 18.79
CA PRO A 20 3.66 4.67 18.39
C PRO A 20 3.16 4.79 16.95
N THR A 21 2.44 5.87 16.65
CA THR A 21 2.04 6.19 15.27
C THR A 21 3.28 6.62 14.51
N ALA A 22 3.68 5.87 13.49
CA ALA A 22 4.88 6.18 12.72
C ALA A 22 4.63 7.28 11.66
N ILE A 23 5.59 8.19 11.52
CA ILE A 23 5.59 9.27 10.54
C ILE A 23 6.24 8.77 9.24
N GLN A 24 5.52 8.86 8.12
CA GLN A 24 6.02 8.49 6.81
C GLN A 24 5.90 9.67 5.83
N SER A 25 6.94 9.89 5.04
CA SER A 25 6.91 10.84 3.92
C SER A 25 7.10 10.14 2.56
N MET A 26 7.00 10.90 1.47
CA MET A 26 7.22 10.42 0.11
C MET A 26 8.04 11.43 -0.68
N THR A 27 9.03 10.95 -1.43
CA THR A 27 9.79 11.79 -2.35
C THR A 27 8.92 12.29 -3.51
N ASN A 28 9.30 13.42 -4.10
CA ASN A 28 8.71 13.93 -5.35
C ASN A 28 9.73 14.03 -6.50
N THR A 29 10.96 13.58 -6.25
CA THR A 29 12.03 13.45 -7.23
C THR A 29 11.77 12.29 -8.19
N ASN A 30 12.31 12.38 -9.42
CA ASN A 30 12.28 11.26 -10.35
C ASN A 30 13.24 10.17 -9.85
N THR A 31 12.70 9.01 -9.49
CA THR A 31 13.47 7.88 -8.93
C THR A 31 14.55 7.35 -9.89
N GLU A 32 14.46 7.63 -11.19
CA GLU A 32 15.54 7.35 -12.15
C GLU A 32 16.85 8.10 -11.81
N ASP A 33 16.76 9.25 -11.14
CA ASP A 33 17.91 9.96 -10.58
C ASP A 33 18.15 9.48 -9.14
N ALA A 34 18.99 8.45 -9.02
CA ALA A 34 19.30 7.80 -7.75
C ALA A 34 19.90 8.80 -6.73
N LYS A 35 20.82 9.67 -7.17
CA LYS A 35 21.50 10.62 -6.28
C LYS A 35 20.53 11.66 -5.76
N LYS A 36 19.73 12.27 -6.64
CA LYS A 36 18.74 13.28 -6.23
C LYS A 36 17.66 12.69 -5.33
N THR A 37 17.21 11.46 -5.63
CA THR A 37 16.21 10.77 -4.80
C THR A 37 16.78 10.40 -3.43
N ALA A 38 17.99 9.87 -3.36
CA ALA A 38 18.65 9.56 -2.09
C ALA A 38 18.88 10.81 -1.24
N SER A 39 19.31 11.93 -1.83
CA SER A 39 19.45 13.21 -1.13
C SER A 39 18.13 13.68 -0.52
N GLN A 40 17.02 13.60 -1.26
CA GLN A 40 15.70 13.95 -0.72
C GLN A 40 15.22 12.97 0.35
N CYS A 41 15.51 11.67 0.21
CA CYS A 41 15.23 10.71 1.28
C CYS A 41 15.94 11.11 2.58
N ILE A 42 17.22 11.51 2.52
CA ILE A 42 17.99 11.96 3.68
C ILE A 42 17.38 13.25 4.27
N GLU A 43 16.98 14.20 3.44
CA GLU A 43 16.27 15.42 3.89
C GLU A 43 14.99 15.07 4.66
N LEU A 44 14.18 14.15 4.14
CA LEU A 44 12.95 13.69 4.80
C LEU A 44 13.25 12.98 6.12
N ILE A 45 14.30 12.18 6.18
CA ILE A 45 14.74 11.50 7.41
C ILE A 45 15.18 12.52 8.46
N ASN A 46 15.98 13.51 8.07
CA ASN A 46 16.46 14.57 8.96
C ASN A 46 15.34 15.47 9.49
N THR A 47 14.21 15.56 8.79
CA THR A 47 13.01 16.26 9.25
C THR A 47 12.06 15.37 10.09
N GLY A 48 12.43 14.12 10.34
CA GLY A 48 11.73 13.21 11.25
C GLY A 48 10.89 12.13 10.57
N ALA A 49 11.02 11.91 9.25
CA ALA A 49 10.36 10.78 8.61
C ALA A 49 10.98 9.45 9.08
N GLU A 50 10.20 8.63 9.76
CA GLU A 50 10.59 7.29 10.20
C GLU A 50 10.56 6.27 9.06
N LEU A 51 9.79 6.56 8.00
CA LEU A 51 9.66 5.77 6.79
C LEU A 51 9.67 6.69 5.56
N VAL A 52 10.36 6.31 4.48
CA VAL A 52 10.35 7.10 3.23
C VAL A 52 9.86 6.26 2.06
N ARG A 53 8.86 6.77 1.35
CA ARG A 53 8.32 6.14 0.15
C ARG A 53 8.89 6.80 -1.12
N ILE A 54 9.18 5.99 -2.13
CA ILE A 54 9.60 6.43 -3.47
C ILE A 54 8.69 5.80 -4.52
N THR A 55 8.50 6.46 -5.66
CA THR A 55 7.75 5.88 -6.78
C THR A 55 8.61 4.88 -7.54
N VAL A 56 8.04 3.76 -7.97
CA VAL A 56 8.74 2.79 -8.84
C VAL A 56 7.82 2.47 -10.01
N ASN A 57 7.92 3.30 -11.05
CA ASN A 57 6.98 3.34 -12.18
C ASN A 57 7.61 2.94 -13.54
N SER A 58 8.94 2.82 -13.61
CA SER A 58 9.67 2.43 -14.82
C SER A 58 10.78 1.40 -14.51
N GLU A 59 11.27 0.70 -15.54
CA GLU A 59 12.43 -0.20 -15.38
C GLU A 59 13.67 0.57 -14.94
N LYS A 60 13.85 1.83 -15.39
CA LYS A 60 14.95 2.70 -14.96
C LYS A 60 14.83 3.05 -13.47
N ALA A 61 13.63 3.41 -13.01
CA ALA A 61 13.38 3.68 -11.60
C ALA A 61 13.65 2.43 -10.75
N ALA A 62 13.19 1.25 -11.20
CA ALA A 62 13.48 -0.01 -10.51
C ALA A 62 14.98 -0.32 -10.44
N LYS A 63 15.74 -0.09 -11.52
CA LYS A 63 17.20 -0.24 -11.54
C LYS A 63 17.93 0.75 -10.62
N ALA A 64 17.36 1.92 -10.35
CA ALA A 64 17.94 2.93 -9.47
C ALA A 64 17.75 2.61 -7.96
N VAL A 65 16.74 1.82 -7.59
CA VAL A 65 16.43 1.53 -6.17
C VAL A 65 17.61 0.94 -5.39
N PRO A 66 18.37 -0.06 -5.89
CA PRO A 66 19.53 -0.58 -5.17
C PRO A 66 20.60 0.48 -4.89
N GLU A 67 20.85 1.39 -5.84
CA GLU A 67 21.80 2.49 -5.66
C GLU A 67 21.29 3.51 -4.64
N ILE A 68 19.99 3.84 -4.67
CA ILE A 68 19.38 4.69 -3.64
C ILE A 68 19.56 4.07 -2.26
N ARG A 69 19.28 2.77 -2.10
CA ARG A 69 19.44 2.05 -0.84
C ARG A 69 20.90 2.10 -0.36
N LYS A 70 21.85 1.83 -1.27
CA LYS A 70 23.28 1.90 -0.98
C LYS A 70 23.70 3.29 -0.49
N ILE A 71 23.30 4.36 -1.19
CA ILE A 71 23.63 5.73 -0.77
C ILE A 71 23.05 6.04 0.63
N LEU A 72 21.84 5.58 0.92
CA LEU A 72 21.25 5.75 2.26
C LEU A 72 22.05 4.99 3.32
N ASP A 73 22.51 3.79 3.01
CA ASP A 73 23.31 2.98 3.94
C ASP A 73 24.66 3.64 4.22
N ASP A 74 25.34 4.11 3.17
CA ASP A 74 26.62 4.84 3.24
C ASP A 74 26.50 6.18 4.00
N ARG A 75 25.28 6.73 4.12
CA ARG A 75 24.96 7.99 4.80
C ARG A 75 24.31 7.78 6.17
N CYS A 76 24.52 6.61 6.80
CA CYS A 76 24.01 6.27 8.13
C CYS A 76 22.47 6.29 8.24
N CYS A 77 21.76 6.14 7.12
CA CYS A 77 20.30 6.09 7.04
C CYS A 77 19.79 4.66 6.79
N SER A 78 20.59 3.64 7.11
CA SER A 78 20.26 2.20 6.94
C SER A 78 19.10 1.74 7.82
N SER A 79 18.84 2.41 8.94
CA SER A 79 17.71 2.09 9.82
C SER A 79 16.37 2.55 9.27
N THR A 80 16.32 3.57 8.41
CA THR A 80 15.06 4.11 7.88
C THR A 80 14.56 3.24 6.72
N PRO A 81 13.34 2.66 6.83
CA PRO A 81 12.80 1.81 5.78
C PRO A 81 12.46 2.57 4.50
N LEU A 82 12.77 1.94 3.36
CA LEU A 82 12.46 2.45 2.03
C LEU A 82 11.27 1.69 1.42
N ILE A 83 10.23 2.42 1.03
CA ILE A 83 8.97 1.83 0.54
C ILE A 83 8.82 2.09 -0.95
N GLY A 84 8.57 1.05 -1.75
CA GLY A 84 8.29 1.19 -3.17
C GLY A 84 6.80 1.39 -3.43
N ASP A 85 6.45 2.47 -4.14
CA ASP A 85 5.10 2.75 -4.60
C ASP A 85 4.89 2.26 -6.03
N PHE A 86 4.12 1.19 -6.19
CA PHE A 86 3.89 0.55 -7.47
C PHE A 86 2.47 0.83 -7.99
N HIS A 87 2.37 1.11 -9.29
CA HIS A 87 1.11 1.31 -10.01
C HIS A 87 1.18 0.58 -11.35
N PHE A 88 0.08 -0.03 -11.83
CA PHE A 88 -0.06 -0.67 -13.15
C PHE A 88 0.91 -1.83 -13.43
N ASN A 89 2.19 -1.54 -13.60
CA ASN A 89 3.24 -2.47 -13.99
C ASN A 89 4.05 -3.05 -12.82
N GLY A 90 3.61 -2.86 -11.57
CA GLY A 90 4.34 -3.30 -10.37
C GLY A 90 4.73 -4.78 -10.36
N HIS A 91 3.83 -5.65 -10.86
CA HIS A 91 4.09 -7.09 -11.00
C HIS A 91 5.29 -7.36 -11.92
N THR A 92 5.34 -6.69 -13.07
CA THR A 92 6.43 -6.82 -14.05
C THR A 92 7.73 -6.24 -13.51
N LEU A 93 7.70 -5.07 -12.86
CA LEU A 93 8.90 -4.44 -12.33
C LEU A 93 9.53 -5.27 -11.21
N LEU A 94 8.73 -5.79 -10.28
CA LEU A 94 9.22 -6.65 -9.20
C LEU A 94 9.75 -7.99 -9.69
N GLU A 95 9.15 -8.55 -10.75
CA GLU A 95 9.58 -9.81 -11.36
C GLU A 95 10.90 -9.65 -12.13
N LYS A 96 11.01 -8.60 -12.95
CA LYS A 96 12.21 -8.33 -13.77
C LYS A 96 13.39 -7.75 -12.98
N HIS A 97 13.14 -7.09 -11.86
CA HIS A 97 14.17 -6.43 -11.04
C HIS A 97 14.17 -6.97 -9.61
N PRO A 98 14.65 -8.21 -9.39
CA PRO A 98 14.67 -8.82 -8.06
C PRO A 98 15.52 -8.03 -7.06
N GLU A 99 16.56 -7.34 -7.51
CA GLU A 99 17.38 -6.49 -6.63
C GLU A 99 16.60 -5.27 -6.11
N CYS A 100 15.72 -4.68 -6.91
CA CYS A 100 14.78 -3.66 -6.45
C CYS A 100 13.84 -4.23 -5.37
N ALA A 101 13.27 -5.41 -5.64
CA ALA A 101 12.37 -6.08 -4.71
C ALA A 101 13.05 -6.38 -3.35
N LYS A 102 14.32 -6.78 -3.35
CA LYS A 102 15.10 -7.06 -2.13
C LYS A 102 15.48 -5.78 -1.37
N ALA A 103 15.88 -4.72 -2.09
CA ALA A 103 16.35 -3.46 -1.53
C ALA A 103 15.26 -2.65 -0.82
N LEU A 104 13.99 -2.84 -1.18
CA LEU A 104 12.85 -2.20 -0.52
C LEU A 104 12.43 -2.95 0.75
N ASP A 105 11.96 -2.21 1.75
CA ASP A 105 11.49 -2.77 3.03
C ASP A 105 9.99 -3.06 3.06
N LYS A 106 9.24 -2.49 2.12
CA LYS A 106 7.80 -2.66 1.99
C LYS A 106 7.34 -2.32 0.58
N TYR A 107 6.29 -2.97 0.11
CA TYR A 107 5.64 -2.63 -1.15
C TYR A 107 4.30 -1.95 -0.90
N ARG A 108 4.00 -0.88 -1.63
CA ARG A 108 2.65 -0.34 -1.71
C ARG A 108 2.05 -0.78 -3.03
N ILE A 109 0.90 -1.44 -2.95
CA ILE A 109 0.03 -1.74 -4.11
C ILE A 109 -1.33 -1.07 -3.97
N ASN A 110 -1.94 -0.75 -5.11
CA ASN A 110 -3.30 -0.27 -5.20
C ASN A 110 -4.10 -1.27 -6.04
N PRO A 111 -5.08 -2.00 -5.46
CA PRO A 111 -5.81 -3.03 -6.20
C PRO A 111 -6.53 -2.45 -7.43
N GLY A 112 -7.04 -1.22 -7.37
CA GLY A 112 -7.65 -0.60 -8.56
C GLY A 112 -6.69 -0.34 -9.73
N ASN A 113 -5.37 -0.41 -9.50
CA ASN A 113 -4.34 -0.19 -10.51
C ASN A 113 -3.48 -1.42 -10.80
N VAL A 114 -3.80 -2.64 -10.35
CA VAL A 114 -2.95 -3.82 -10.65
C VAL A 114 -3.33 -4.54 -11.95
N GLY A 115 -4.38 -4.09 -12.65
CA GLY A 115 -4.79 -4.63 -13.95
C GLY A 115 -6.30 -4.56 -14.14
N PHE A 116 -6.79 -4.78 -15.36
CA PHE A 116 -8.22 -4.82 -15.67
C PHE A 116 -8.70 -6.26 -15.86
N LYS A 117 -9.91 -6.58 -15.37
CA LYS A 117 -10.63 -7.83 -15.64
C LYS A 117 -9.80 -9.09 -15.26
N LYS A 118 -9.68 -10.06 -16.18
CA LYS A 118 -9.10 -11.40 -15.93
C LYS A 118 -7.68 -11.38 -15.35
N ASN A 119 -6.88 -10.35 -15.66
CA ASN A 119 -5.47 -10.31 -15.26
C ASN A 119 -5.25 -9.60 -13.90
N HIS A 120 -6.29 -8.99 -13.32
CA HIS A 120 -6.18 -8.27 -12.03
C HIS A 120 -5.65 -9.20 -10.94
N ASP A 121 -6.30 -10.35 -10.76
CA ASP A 121 -5.97 -11.31 -9.71
C ASP A 121 -4.61 -11.97 -9.96
N GLU A 122 -4.25 -12.20 -11.23
CA GLU A 122 -2.94 -12.75 -11.61
C GLU A 122 -1.81 -11.77 -11.25
N ASN A 123 -1.96 -10.50 -11.60
CA ASN A 123 -0.97 -9.47 -11.32
C ASN A 123 -0.84 -9.21 -9.82
N PHE A 124 -1.96 -9.12 -9.11
CA PHE A 124 -1.97 -9.02 -7.65
C PHE A 124 -1.25 -10.23 -7.01
N THR A 125 -1.58 -11.44 -7.47
CA THR A 125 -0.97 -12.69 -7.00
C THR A 125 0.54 -12.69 -7.19
N LYS A 126 1.03 -12.25 -8.35
CA LYS A 126 2.48 -12.15 -8.60
C LYS A 126 3.16 -11.26 -7.56
N ILE A 127 2.61 -10.07 -7.30
CA ILE A 127 3.19 -9.13 -6.33
C ILE A 127 3.18 -9.73 -4.92
N ILE A 128 2.07 -10.33 -4.49
CA ILE A 128 1.97 -10.94 -3.16
C ILE A 128 2.95 -12.11 -3.02
N LYS A 129 3.08 -12.99 -4.02
CA LYS A 129 4.07 -14.09 -4.00
C LYS A 129 5.51 -13.58 -3.90
N ILE A 130 5.85 -12.50 -4.61
CA ILE A 130 7.17 -11.87 -4.50
C ILE A 130 7.37 -11.29 -3.09
N ALA A 131 6.35 -10.64 -2.51
CA ALA A 131 6.41 -10.11 -1.15
C ALA A 131 6.61 -11.21 -0.10
N ILE A 132 5.88 -12.33 -0.21
CA ILE A 132 6.05 -13.51 0.64
C ILE A 132 7.47 -14.06 0.51
N LYS A 133 7.95 -14.27 -0.72
CA LYS A 133 9.30 -14.78 -1.01
C LYS A 133 10.39 -13.92 -0.37
N ASN A 134 10.27 -12.60 -0.49
CA ASN A 134 11.23 -11.64 0.05
C ASN A 134 10.95 -11.26 1.52
N ARG A 135 9.91 -11.85 2.14
CA ARG A 135 9.45 -11.54 3.51
C ARG A 135 9.17 -10.05 3.72
N LYS A 136 8.64 -9.36 2.70
CA LYS A 136 8.34 -7.93 2.75
C LYS A 136 6.86 -7.71 3.07
N PRO A 137 6.52 -6.81 4.01
CA PRO A 137 5.14 -6.38 4.20
C PRO A 137 4.62 -5.64 2.97
N VAL A 138 3.30 -5.62 2.84
CA VAL A 138 2.58 -4.94 1.74
C VAL A 138 1.54 -4.01 2.33
N ARG A 139 1.51 -2.76 1.84
CA ARG A 139 0.35 -1.90 2.00
C ARG A 139 -0.58 -2.05 0.82
N ILE A 140 -1.81 -2.50 1.07
CA ILE A 140 -2.93 -2.48 0.13
C ILE A 140 -3.64 -1.14 0.33
N GLY A 141 -3.45 -0.22 -0.60
CA GLY A 141 -3.93 1.15 -0.48
C GLY A 141 -4.92 1.54 -1.57
N VAL A 142 -6.20 1.58 -1.20
CA VAL A 142 -7.32 1.96 -2.07
C VAL A 142 -7.49 3.48 -2.04
N ASN A 143 -7.51 4.10 -3.22
CA ASN A 143 -7.81 5.53 -3.36
C ASN A 143 -9.08 5.71 -4.21
N SER A 144 -9.91 6.71 -3.89
CA SER A 144 -11.20 6.92 -4.58
C SER A 144 -11.03 7.21 -6.08
N GLY A 145 -10.02 7.99 -6.45
CA GLY A 145 -9.73 8.33 -7.86
C GLY A 145 -9.24 7.16 -8.72
N SER A 146 -9.08 5.97 -8.13
CA SER A 146 -8.64 4.76 -8.80
C SER A 146 -9.46 3.55 -8.36
N LEU A 147 -10.69 3.76 -7.88
CA LEU A 147 -11.54 2.65 -7.47
C LEU A 147 -11.94 1.82 -8.70
N ASP A 148 -12.03 0.50 -8.51
CA ASP A 148 -12.60 -0.40 -9.51
C ASP A 148 -14.05 0.00 -9.84
N GLN A 149 -14.25 0.44 -11.08
CA GLN A 149 -15.54 0.92 -11.57
C GLN A 149 -16.57 -0.20 -11.68
N GLU A 150 -16.15 -1.44 -11.94
CA GLU A 150 -17.05 -2.58 -12.01
C GLU A 150 -17.56 -2.95 -10.63
N LEU A 151 -16.68 -2.93 -9.61
CA LEU A 151 -17.08 -3.10 -8.22
C LEU A 151 -18.10 -2.04 -7.79
N LEU A 152 -17.84 -0.76 -8.10
CA LEU A 152 -18.74 0.34 -7.75
C LEU A 152 -20.10 0.19 -8.45
N ALA A 153 -20.11 -0.08 -9.77
CA ALA A 153 -21.34 -0.29 -10.53
C ALA A 153 -22.16 -1.46 -9.97
N ASN A 154 -21.50 -2.57 -9.62
CA ASN A 154 -22.15 -3.72 -9.01
C ASN A 154 -22.79 -3.40 -7.66
N LEU A 155 -22.12 -2.58 -6.83
CA LEU A 155 -22.67 -2.16 -5.54
C LEU A 155 -23.81 -1.14 -5.70
N MET A 156 -23.72 -0.23 -6.65
CA MET A 156 -24.81 0.70 -7.00
C MET A 156 -26.06 -0.07 -7.47
N ASN A 157 -25.88 -1.07 -8.35
CA ASN A 157 -26.96 -1.93 -8.85
C ASN A 157 -27.59 -2.79 -7.76
N LYS A 158 -26.82 -3.19 -6.73
CA LYS A 158 -27.36 -3.88 -5.55
C LYS A 158 -28.10 -2.91 -4.64
N ASN A 159 -27.57 -1.70 -4.46
CA ASN A 159 -28.16 -0.67 -3.62
C ASN A 159 -29.53 -0.21 -4.16
N SER A 160 -29.69 -0.06 -5.48
CA SER A 160 -30.95 0.34 -6.10
C SER A 160 -32.11 -0.65 -5.91
N LYS A 161 -31.80 -1.90 -5.54
CA LYS A 161 -32.78 -2.96 -5.28
C LYS A 161 -33.19 -3.06 -3.80
N LEU A 162 -32.60 -2.26 -2.92
CA LEU A 162 -32.94 -2.26 -1.49
C LEU A 162 -34.25 -1.51 -1.25
N ALA A 163 -35.03 -1.94 -0.25
CA ALA A 163 -36.23 -1.23 0.19
C ALA A 163 -35.94 0.21 0.66
N LYS A 164 -34.72 0.44 1.18
CA LYS A 164 -34.19 1.76 1.54
C LYS A 164 -32.76 1.88 1.00
N PRO A 165 -32.58 2.38 -0.23
CA PRO A 165 -31.26 2.59 -0.81
C PRO A 165 -30.44 3.56 0.03
N LYS A 166 -29.14 3.30 0.14
CA LYS A 166 -28.16 4.24 0.71
C LYS A 166 -27.88 5.37 -0.27
N SER A 167 -27.29 6.45 0.21
CA SER A 167 -26.80 7.51 -0.66
C SER A 167 -25.65 7.01 -1.54
N PRO A 168 -25.42 7.62 -2.73
CA PRO A 168 -24.28 7.27 -3.59
C PRO A 168 -22.92 7.35 -2.88
N GLU A 169 -22.76 8.31 -1.96
CA GLU A 169 -21.54 8.53 -1.18
C GLU A 169 -21.28 7.38 -0.21
N ASP A 170 -22.33 6.90 0.48
CA ASP A 170 -22.23 5.75 1.38
C ASP A 170 -21.92 4.46 0.60
N VAL A 171 -22.46 4.29 -0.61
CA VAL A 171 -22.11 3.17 -1.49
C VAL A 171 -20.66 3.25 -1.95
N LEU A 172 -20.15 4.45 -2.25
CA LEU A 172 -18.74 4.65 -2.59
C LEU A 172 -17.82 4.27 -1.42
N ILE A 173 -18.14 4.70 -0.20
CA ILE A 173 -17.39 4.33 1.01
C ILE A 173 -17.40 2.82 1.21
N ASP A 174 -18.57 2.18 1.09
CA ASP A 174 -18.71 0.73 1.18
C ASP A 174 -17.84 0.01 0.14
N ALA A 175 -17.82 0.50 -1.10
CA ALA A 175 -17.02 -0.07 -2.19
C ALA A 175 -15.53 0.01 -1.90
N MET A 176 -15.05 1.15 -1.41
CA MET A 176 -13.64 1.35 -1.08
C MET A 176 -13.18 0.46 0.08
N VAL A 177 -13.98 0.39 1.15
CA VAL A 177 -13.69 -0.47 2.30
C VAL A 177 -13.74 -1.95 1.89
N LYS A 178 -14.74 -2.34 1.08
CA LYS A 178 -14.85 -3.70 0.56
C LYS A 178 -13.62 -4.08 -0.29
N SER A 179 -13.19 -3.20 -1.20
CA SER A 179 -12.00 -3.42 -2.03
C SER A 179 -10.76 -3.68 -1.18
N ALA A 180 -10.54 -2.89 -0.12
CA ALA A 180 -9.40 -3.07 0.77
C ALA A 180 -9.45 -4.41 1.54
N ILE A 181 -10.61 -4.75 2.11
CA ILE A 181 -10.79 -5.98 2.90
C ILE A 181 -10.68 -7.22 2.03
N ASP A 182 -11.34 -7.25 0.87
CA ASP A 182 -11.30 -8.39 -0.04
C ASP A 182 -9.88 -8.64 -0.56
N SER A 183 -9.15 -7.57 -0.88
CA SER A 183 -7.75 -7.66 -1.30
C SER A 183 -6.86 -8.21 -0.18
N ALA A 184 -7.08 -7.83 1.07
CA ALA A 184 -6.37 -8.40 2.21
C ALA A 184 -6.68 -9.89 2.39
N LYS A 185 -7.96 -10.27 2.38
CA LYS A 185 -8.39 -11.67 2.47
C LYS A 185 -7.82 -12.52 1.34
N TYR A 186 -7.72 -11.95 0.14
CA TYR A 186 -7.10 -12.62 -0.99
C TYR A 186 -5.60 -12.81 -0.78
N ALA A 187 -4.88 -11.79 -0.29
CA ALA A 187 -3.48 -11.92 0.07
C ALA A 187 -3.24 -12.97 1.17
N GLU A 188 -4.11 -13.04 2.17
CA GLU A 188 -4.08 -14.07 3.22
C GLU A 188 -4.29 -15.48 2.64
N LYS A 189 -5.26 -15.64 1.73
CA LYS A 189 -5.51 -16.91 1.03
C LYS A 189 -4.29 -17.37 0.20
N LEU A 190 -3.49 -16.43 -0.30
CA LEU A 190 -2.23 -16.70 -1.00
C LEU A 190 -1.06 -17.04 -0.04
N GLY A 191 -1.28 -16.99 1.27
CA GLY A 191 -0.31 -17.36 2.30
C GLY A 191 0.38 -16.17 2.98
N MET A 192 -0.04 -14.93 2.71
CA MET A 192 0.51 -13.75 3.37
C MET A 192 -0.04 -13.62 4.80
N LYS A 193 0.82 -13.40 5.79
CA LYS A 193 0.37 -13.29 7.19
C LYS A 193 -0.25 -11.91 7.45
N GLN A 194 -1.23 -11.84 8.37
CA GLN A 194 -1.84 -10.58 8.81
C GLN A 194 -0.81 -9.55 9.28
N ASN A 195 0.20 -9.99 10.02
CA ASN A 195 1.30 -9.14 10.49
C ASN A 195 2.30 -8.73 9.39
N GLN A 196 1.93 -8.91 8.12
CA GLN A 196 2.64 -8.38 6.96
C GLN A 196 1.75 -7.43 6.14
N ILE A 197 0.46 -7.28 6.47
CA ILE A 197 -0.52 -6.53 5.68
C ILE A 197 -0.84 -5.21 6.37
N VAL A 198 -0.85 -4.12 5.60
CA VAL A 198 -1.27 -2.79 6.04
C VAL A 198 -2.36 -2.29 5.11
N LEU A 199 -3.43 -1.72 5.65
CA LEU A 199 -4.52 -1.17 4.87
C LEU A 199 -4.51 0.36 4.88
N SER A 200 -4.97 0.96 3.79
CA SER A 200 -5.32 2.38 3.76
C SER A 200 -6.47 2.62 2.78
N VAL A 201 -7.42 3.46 3.15
CA VAL A 201 -8.53 3.88 2.29
C VAL A 201 -8.54 5.40 2.24
N LYS A 202 -8.27 6.01 1.08
CA LYS A 202 -8.07 7.46 0.98
C LYS A 202 -9.04 8.12 0.03
N MET A 203 -9.69 9.18 0.50
CA MET A 203 -10.65 9.99 -0.24
C MET A 203 -10.24 11.46 -0.14
N SER A 204 -10.72 12.29 -1.06
CA SER A 204 -10.43 13.74 -1.03
C SER A 204 -11.28 14.48 0.00
N ASP A 205 -12.49 13.99 0.26
CA ASP A 205 -13.36 14.54 1.30
C ASP A 205 -12.98 14.01 2.69
N VAL A 206 -12.92 14.92 3.67
CA VAL A 206 -12.49 14.64 5.04
C VAL A 206 -13.50 13.74 5.75
N GLN A 207 -14.80 14.03 5.65
CA GLN A 207 -15.84 13.27 6.34
C GLN A 207 -15.97 11.86 5.77
N HIS A 208 -15.84 11.71 4.46
CA HIS A 208 -15.80 10.40 3.82
C HIS A 208 -14.57 9.59 4.24
N THR A 209 -13.40 10.23 4.40
CA THR A 209 -12.19 9.57 4.89
C THR A 209 -12.36 9.07 6.33
N ILE A 210 -12.98 9.87 7.21
CA ILE A 210 -13.29 9.49 8.58
C ILE A 210 -14.23 8.28 8.59
N LYS A 211 -15.39 8.40 7.92
CA LYS A 211 -16.39 7.32 7.82
C LYS A 211 -15.79 6.02 7.27
N ALA A 212 -14.93 6.11 6.23
CA ALA A 212 -14.28 4.95 5.65
C ALA A 212 -13.34 4.24 6.63
N HIS A 213 -12.55 4.98 7.43
CA HIS A 213 -11.66 4.37 8.42
C HIS A 213 -12.42 3.82 9.63
N GLU A 214 -13.50 4.48 10.08
CA GLU A 214 -14.38 3.95 11.13
C GLU A 214 -15.03 2.63 10.69
N LEU A 215 -15.56 2.58 9.46
CA LEU A 215 -16.17 1.39 8.89
C LEU A 215 -15.16 0.27 8.69
N LEU A 216 -13.96 0.60 8.16
CA LEU A 216 -12.88 -0.36 7.99
C LEU A 216 -12.48 -0.99 9.32
N THR A 217 -12.26 -0.15 10.34
CA THR A 217 -11.92 -0.60 11.70
C THR A 217 -13.01 -1.53 12.25
N LYS A 218 -14.27 -1.11 12.19
CA LYS A 218 -15.41 -1.91 12.67
C LYS A 218 -15.52 -3.27 11.98
N LYS A 219 -15.24 -3.35 10.68
CA LYS A 219 -15.30 -4.61 9.92
C LYS A 219 -14.11 -5.52 10.21
N MET A 220 -12.91 -4.98 10.41
CA MET A 220 -11.72 -5.76 10.70
C MET A 220 -11.70 -6.28 12.14
N SER A 221 -12.18 -5.50 13.12
CA SER A 221 -12.27 -5.93 14.52
C SER A 221 -13.32 -7.03 14.77
N LYS A 222 -14.30 -7.21 13.88
CA LYS A 222 -15.29 -8.29 13.97
C LYS A 222 -14.79 -9.63 13.37
N HIS A 223 -13.63 -9.63 12.74
CA HIS A 223 -13.02 -10.79 12.10
C HIS A 223 -11.67 -11.17 12.73
N ALA A 224 -11.28 -10.49 13.81
CA ALA A 224 -10.08 -10.78 14.61
C ALA A 224 -10.43 -11.69 15.78
#